data_AF-A0A933ZUS6-F1
#
_entry.id   AF-A0A933ZUS6-F1
#
_cell.length_a   1.000
_cell.length_b   1.000
_cell.length_c   1.000
_cell.angle_alpha   90.00
_cell.angle_beta   90.00
_cell.angle_gamma   90.00
#
_symmetry.space_group_name_H-M   'P 1'
#
loop_
_entity.id
_entity.type
_entity.pdbx_description
1 polymer ?
#
loop_
_entity_poly.entity_id
_entity_poly.type
_entity_poly.pdbx_seq_one_letter_code
_entity_poly.pdbx_strand_id
1 'polypeptide(L)'
;MSDSFNIAALIPMTHAGFDEWLGVSAVGPSKFPDWESMFEGWYWADTKVVAPPRSKHAAAVRDVLAKRAIDVRAHEALLVARHDGQNLVFFDMSFGVNHHWTQQAIAILRQAQQFVRQGASGFIVYWADASGRLPKAKSVISMCRVSTAGSSFVQPRAFRRRGSLERALESLMPAEQTFADLASEADDEDSSIALGPQYIDPSVLMRRGKPERATRAKPSRPSEIGVSAATPAAFNSMLRAENERRVALEQAVIKGNLAGVRVALQGLSSREAEAALSVVDFDWNDMSVNRNVWSLASELLRYRPTWKIAASLVVSAFKHRMGIPDAKTRAMATRVLAWARPYLPRTTNLAGQIAIVGVMSPCLHGKAALAAEVFDYLIAGRNPAAEIRAPLVADGLWSALSQNNGRPIDRARLRRFLRRAADHPKDRFVRFNAGCVAIELGNPRTAVKHFRAALALGMDRGALDRDLLFASLRDEPAFAQLVGNEGQSRRGRKKPVTTGLLPP
;
A
#
# COMPACT_ATOMS: atom_id res chain seq x y z
N MET A 1 3.45 -9.30 7.16
CA MET A 1 4.56 -8.44 6.70
C MET A 1 3.98 -7.08 6.45
N SER A 2 4.58 -6.01 6.96
CA SER A 2 4.03 -4.66 6.73
C SER A 2 4.14 -4.29 5.26
N ASP A 3 3.11 -3.62 4.75
CA ASP A 3 3.14 -3.02 3.41
C ASP A 3 3.96 -1.72 3.39
N SER A 4 4.45 -1.27 4.54
CA SER A 4 5.24 -0.05 4.69
C SER A 4 6.72 -0.29 4.42
N PHE A 5 7.32 0.67 3.71
CA PHE A 5 8.73 0.69 3.36
C PHE A 5 9.39 1.93 3.94
N ASN A 6 10.55 1.72 4.55
CA ASN A 6 11.35 2.77 5.16
C ASN A 6 12.68 2.91 4.42
N ILE A 7 13.14 4.15 4.29
CA ILE A 7 14.46 4.50 3.78
C ILE A 7 15.11 5.42 4.79
N ALA A 8 16.33 5.12 5.21
CA ALA A 8 17.17 6.03 5.97
C ALA A 8 18.49 6.22 5.22
N ALA A 9 18.98 7.46 5.17
CA ALA A 9 20.31 7.73 4.65
C ALA A 9 21.03 8.81 5.44
N LEU A 10 22.35 8.63 5.54
CA LEU A 10 23.29 9.64 6.00
C LEU A 10 24.43 9.70 4.98
N ILE A 11 24.51 10.80 4.25
CA ILE A 11 25.47 10.97 3.15
C ILE A 11 26.35 12.18 3.43
N PRO A 12 27.66 12.00 3.74
CA PRO A 12 28.55 13.11 4.04
C PRO A 12 28.77 14.02 2.82
N MET A 13 28.32 15.26 2.90
CA MET A 13 28.45 16.26 1.83
C MET A 13 28.49 17.68 2.41
N THR A 14 29.08 18.62 1.69
CA THR A 14 29.01 20.05 2.08
C THR A 14 27.60 20.59 1.79
N HIS A 15 27.24 21.72 2.41
CA HIS A 15 25.96 22.37 2.11
C HIS A 15 25.88 22.81 0.64
N ALA A 16 26.98 23.33 0.08
CA ALA A 16 27.05 23.65 -1.35
C ALA A 16 26.82 22.40 -2.23
N GLY A 17 27.41 21.26 -1.85
CA GLY A 17 27.16 19.98 -2.54
C GLY A 17 25.71 19.51 -2.43
N PHE A 18 25.05 19.76 -1.30
CA PHE A 18 23.62 19.50 -1.13
C PHE A 18 22.77 20.40 -2.05
N ASP A 19 23.04 21.71 -2.11
CA ASP A 19 22.34 22.64 -2.99
C ASP A 19 22.51 22.29 -4.48
N GLU A 20 23.72 21.89 -4.88
CA GLU A 20 24.01 21.41 -6.24
C GLU A 20 23.29 20.09 -6.54
N TRP A 21 23.31 19.13 -5.62
CA TRP A 21 22.59 17.86 -5.74
C TRP A 21 21.09 18.06 -5.95
N LEU A 22 20.47 18.98 -5.21
CA LEU A 22 19.06 19.33 -5.38
C LEU A 22 18.75 19.84 -6.81
N GLY A 23 19.72 20.43 -7.50
CA GLY A 23 19.59 20.90 -8.88
C GLY A 23 19.73 19.81 -9.95
N VAL A 24 20.20 18.61 -9.60
CA VAL A 24 20.41 17.51 -10.55
C VAL A 24 19.06 16.98 -11.04
N SER A 25 18.98 16.58 -12.31
CA SER A 25 17.82 15.86 -12.84
C SER A 25 17.67 14.49 -12.17
N ALA A 26 16.52 14.25 -11.55
CA ALA A 26 16.21 12.97 -10.91
C ALA A 26 16.23 11.84 -11.93
N VAL A 27 16.98 10.77 -11.63
CA VAL A 27 17.03 9.56 -12.47
C VAL A 27 16.24 8.41 -11.87
N GLY A 28 15.90 7.45 -12.73
CA GLY A 28 15.25 6.21 -12.32
C GLY A 28 16.22 5.07 -12.02
N PRO A 29 15.70 3.96 -11.47
CA PRO A 29 16.40 2.69 -11.22
C PRO A 29 17.34 2.22 -12.33
N SER A 30 16.93 2.36 -13.60
CA SER A 30 17.65 1.83 -14.76
C SER A 30 19.02 2.47 -15.02
N LYS A 31 19.40 3.52 -14.28
CA LYS A 31 20.75 4.10 -14.34
C LYS A 31 21.78 3.35 -13.49
N PHE A 32 21.34 2.39 -12.67
CA PHE A 32 22.22 1.64 -11.78
C PHE A 32 22.22 0.16 -12.16
N PRO A 33 23.39 -0.42 -12.53
CA PRO A 33 23.46 -1.77 -13.06
C PRO A 33 23.18 -2.86 -12.03
N ASP A 34 23.36 -2.57 -10.74
CA ASP A 34 23.16 -3.48 -9.61
C ASP A 34 21.78 -3.30 -8.95
N TRP A 35 20.82 -2.68 -9.63
CA TRP A 35 19.53 -2.36 -9.04
C TRP A 35 18.75 -3.59 -8.55
N GLU A 36 18.86 -4.71 -9.26
CA GLU A 36 18.21 -5.97 -8.90
C GLU A 36 18.70 -6.52 -7.54
N SER A 37 19.93 -6.19 -7.13
CA SER A 37 20.46 -6.57 -5.82
C SER A 37 19.75 -5.87 -4.65
N MET A 38 18.91 -4.85 -4.91
CA MET A 38 18.09 -4.18 -3.90
C MET A 38 17.16 -5.15 -3.16
N PHE A 39 16.65 -6.19 -3.82
CA PHE A 39 15.69 -7.12 -3.22
C PHE A 39 16.32 -8.50 -2.92
N GLU A 40 17.64 -8.62 -3.00
CA GLU A 40 18.29 -9.90 -2.81
C GLU A 40 18.08 -10.44 -1.38
N GLY A 41 17.56 -11.66 -1.28
CA GLY A 41 17.22 -12.29 0.00
C GLY A 41 15.91 -11.80 0.62
N TRP A 42 15.16 -10.93 -0.06
CA TRP A 42 13.82 -10.51 0.34
C TRP A 42 12.77 -11.45 -0.26
N TYR A 43 11.59 -11.51 0.35
CA TYR A 43 10.41 -12.14 -0.27
C TYR A 43 10.07 -11.51 -1.64
N TRP A 44 10.43 -10.23 -1.79
CA TRP A 44 10.27 -9.42 -3.00
C TRP A 44 11.40 -9.59 -4.02
N ALA A 45 12.27 -10.60 -3.89
CA ALA A 45 13.35 -10.83 -4.86
C ALA A 45 12.83 -11.04 -6.31
N ASP A 46 11.62 -11.60 -6.45
CA ASP A 46 11.01 -11.86 -7.76
C ASP A 46 10.18 -10.67 -8.29
N THR A 47 10.03 -9.58 -7.52
CA THR A 47 9.26 -8.41 -7.99
C THR A 47 10.05 -7.67 -9.05
N LYS A 48 9.45 -7.56 -10.26
CA LYS A 48 10.07 -6.81 -11.37
C LYS A 48 10.30 -5.36 -10.97
N VAL A 49 11.47 -4.83 -11.35
CA VAL A 49 11.77 -3.40 -11.31
C VAL A 49 10.65 -2.66 -12.02
N VAL A 50 9.94 -1.80 -11.28
CA VAL A 50 8.86 -1.01 -11.86
C VAL A 50 9.53 0.19 -12.51
N ALA A 51 9.58 0.20 -13.85
CA ALA A 51 10.07 1.35 -14.58
C ALA A 51 9.28 2.59 -14.12
N PRO A 52 9.95 3.69 -13.73
CA PRO A 52 9.24 4.88 -13.32
C PRO A 52 8.35 5.37 -14.46
N PRO A 53 7.20 5.99 -14.16
CA PRO A 53 6.38 6.64 -15.17
C PRO A 53 7.29 7.53 -16.03
N ARG A 54 7.20 7.37 -17.35
CA ARG A 54 7.94 8.21 -18.29
C ARG A 54 7.42 9.65 -18.20
N SER A 55 7.97 10.43 -17.28
CA SER A 55 7.85 11.87 -17.31
C SER A 55 8.58 12.39 -18.55
N LYS A 56 7.91 13.21 -19.37
CA LYS A 56 8.53 13.81 -20.57
C LYS A 56 9.69 14.75 -20.24
N HIS A 57 9.81 15.17 -18.97
CA HIS A 57 10.92 15.97 -18.46
C HIS A 57 11.42 15.37 -17.14
N ALA A 58 12.73 15.12 -17.03
CA ALA A 58 13.31 14.73 -15.76
C ALA A 58 13.22 15.93 -14.81
N ALA A 59 12.37 15.83 -13.79
CA ALA A 59 12.25 16.85 -12.76
C ALA A 59 13.57 16.96 -11.99
N ALA A 60 13.89 18.14 -11.45
CA ALA A 60 15.03 18.26 -10.55
C ALA A 60 14.77 17.44 -9.28
N VAL A 61 15.83 16.96 -8.62
CA VAL A 61 15.74 16.27 -7.32
C VAL A 61 14.92 17.11 -6.34
N ARG A 62 15.18 18.42 -6.31
CA ARG A 62 14.40 19.39 -5.52
C ARG A 62 12.90 19.28 -5.75
N ASP A 63 12.45 19.31 -7.00
CA ASP A 63 11.03 19.30 -7.34
C ASP A 63 10.37 17.99 -6.91
N VAL A 64 11.11 16.88 -7.01
CA VAL A 64 10.63 15.56 -6.59
C VAL A 64 10.49 15.50 -5.07
N LEU A 65 11.48 15.96 -4.32
CA LEU A 65 11.45 15.99 -2.85
C LEU A 65 10.42 16.99 -2.31
N ALA A 66 10.33 18.19 -2.89
CA ALA A 66 9.33 19.19 -2.52
C ALA A 66 7.90 18.68 -2.75
N LYS A 67 7.67 18.06 -3.92
CA LYS A 67 6.39 17.42 -4.20
C LYS A 67 6.10 16.33 -3.18
N ARG A 68 7.07 15.47 -2.86
CA ARG A 68 6.89 14.44 -1.84
C ARG A 68 6.55 15.03 -0.47
N ALA A 69 7.27 16.05 -0.02
CA ALA A 69 7.03 16.70 1.27
C ALA A 69 5.62 17.31 1.36
N ILE A 70 5.09 17.82 0.24
CA ILE A 70 3.71 18.34 0.16
C ILE A 70 2.70 17.19 0.11
N ASP A 71 2.96 16.16 -0.70
CA ASP A 71 2.07 15.01 -0.92
C ASP A 71 2.00 14.08 0.32
N VAL A 72 2.98 14.16 1.23
CA VAL A 72 3.00 13.49 2.54
C VAL A 72 1.68 13.66 3.29
N ARG A 73 1.01 14.82 3.15
CA ARG A 73 -0.32 15.10 3.73
C ARG A 73 -1.44 14.21 3.18
N ALA A 74 -1.35 13.76 1.94
CA ALA A 74 -2.42 13.05 1.25
C ALA A 74 -2.24 11.52 1.26
N HIS A 75 -1.08 11.03 1.67
CA HIS A 75 -0.67 9.65 1.40
C HIS A 75 -0.12 8.90 2.61
N GLU A 76 -0.36 9.38 3.84
CA GLU A 76 0.17 8.75 5.05
C GLU A 76 1.67 8.48 4.87
N ALA A 77 2.47 9.54 4.82
CA ALA A 77 3.91 9.40 4.75
C ALA A 77 4.55 10.45 5.64
N LEU A 78 5.79 10.22 6.05
CA LEU A 78 6.59 11.20 6.76
C LEU A 78 7.96 11.25 6.09
N LEU A 79 8.47 12.47 5.88
CA LEU A 79 9.73 12.72 5.20
C LEU A 79 10.59 13.68 6.03
N VAL A 80 11.82 13.24 6.28
CA VAL A 80 12.95 14.07 6.68
C VAL A 80 13.90 14.13 5.50
N ALA A 81 14.24 15.33 5.05
CA ALA A 81 15.19 15.57 3.97
C ALA A 81 15.89 16.91 4.22
N ARG A 82 17.00 16.87 4.97
CA ARG A 82 17.72 18.07 5.39
C ARG A 82 19.23 17.93 5.35
N HIS A 83 19.92 19.07 5.36
CA HIS A 83 21.36 19.13 5.62
C HIS A 83 21.61 19.49 7.09
N ASP A 84 22.49 18.77 7.78
CA ASP A 84 22.82 19.03 9.20
C ASP A 84 24.11 19.85 9.39
N GLY A 85 24.64 20.43 8.31
CA GLY A 85 25.93 21.11 8.27
C GLY A 85 27.08 20.20 7.83
N GLN A 86 26.95 18.88 7.94
CA GLN A 86 27.99 17.92 7.54
C GLN A 86 27.48 16.82 6.59
N ASN A 87 26.20 16.51 6.64
CA ASN A 87 25.57 15.38 6.00
C ASN A 87 24.21 15.77 5.42
N LEU A 88 23.84 15.10 4.33
CA LEU A 88 22.44 14.89 4.02
C LEU A 88 21.88 13.85 5.01
N VAL A 89 20.88 14.27 5.77
CA VAL A 89 20.06 13.43 6.65
C VAL A 89 18.73 13.18 5.95
N PHE A 90 18.43 11.91 5.69
CA PHE A 90 17.21 11.50 5.01
C PHE A 90 16.51 10.38 5.77
N PHE A 91 15.20 10.51 5.95
CA PHE A 91 14.35 9.44 6.44
C PHE A 91 12.99 9.55 5.76
N ASP A 92 12.55 8.50 5.06
CA ASP A 92 11.20 8.43 4.47
C ASP A 92 10.51 7.17 4.99
N MET A 93 9.31 7.35 5.52
CA MET A 93 8.40 6.28 5.85
C MET A 93 7.16 6.44 4.98
N SER A 94 6.88 5.42 4.17
CA SER A 94 5.66 5.33 3.37
C SER A 94 4.74 4.27 3.96
N PHE A 95 3.53 4.65 4.37
CA PHE A 95 2.50 3.66 4.68
C PHE A 95 1.94 3.06 3.36
N GLY A 96 1.92 1.73 3.28
CA GLY A 96 1.43 0.99 2.12
C GLY A 96 2.44 0.81 0.97
N VAL A 97 2.02 0.01 -0.01
CA VAL A 97 2.88 -0.51 -1.09
C VAL A 97 3.18 0.56 -2.15
N ASN A 98 4.03 1.54 -1.84
CA ASN A 98 4.51 2.54 -2.80
C ASN A 98 5.92 2.23 -3.30
N HIS A 99 6.09 1.04 -3.89
CA HIS A 99 7.38 0.60 -4.44
C HIS A 99 7.97 1.58 -5.46
N HIS A 100 7.13 2.31 -6.18
CA HIS A 100 7.58 3.26 -7.19
C HIS A 100 8.33 4.44 -6.55
N TRP A 101 7.74 5.05 -5.52
CA TRP A 101 8.40 6.11 -4.76
C TRP A 101 9.67 5.61 -4.10
N THR A 102 9.62 4.47 -3.39
CA THR A 102 10.79 3.92 -2.71
C THR A 102 11.97 3.74 -3.67
N GLN A 103 11.71 3.18 -4.84
CA GLN A 103 12.73 3.01 -5.88
C GLN A 103 13.24 4.35 -6.42
N GLN A 104 12.35 5.33 -6.62
CA GLN A 104 12.75 6.67 -7.06
C GLN A 104 13.61 7.39 -6.01
N ALA A 105 13.23 7.33 -4.73
CA ALA A 105 13.96 7.94 -3.63
C ALA A 105 15.38 7.35 -3.50
N ILE A 106 15.53 6.02 -3.54
CA ILE A 106 16.86 5.39 -3.51
C ILE A 106 17.69 5.79 -4.74
N ALA A 107 17.09 5.87 -5.93
CA ALA A 107 17.79 6.30 -7.14
C ALA A 107 18.31 7.74 -7.00
N ILE A 108 17.49 8.65 -6.50
CA ILE A 108 17.84 10.05 -6.21
C ILE A 108 18.97 10.15 -5.18
N LEU A 109 18.89 9.40 -4.09
CA LEU A 109 19.92 9.36 -3.05
C LEU A 109 21.24 8.82 -3.57
N ARG A 110 21.21 7.81 -4.46
CA ARG A 110 22.42 7.27 -5.09
C ARG A 110 23.11 8.28 -6.02
N GLN A 111 22.38 9.22 -6.62
CA GLN A 111 22.99 10.30 -7.42
C GLN A 111 23.85 11.25 -6.57
N ALA A 112 23.65 11.29 -5.25
CA ALA A 112 24.45 12.10 -4.35
C ALA A 112 25.94 11.72 -4.34
N GLN A 113 26.32 10.56 -4.91
CA GLN A 113 27.71 10.11 -5.02
C GLN A 113 28.69 11.16 -5.56
N GLN A 114 28.23 12.05 -6.45
CA GLN A 114 29.05 13.11 -7.06
C GLN A 114 29.38 14.25 -6.09
N PHE A 115 28.59 14.39 -5.03
CA PHE A 115 28.68 15.47 -4.03
C PHE A 115 29.19 14.97 -2.68
N VAL A 116 29.52 13.68 -2.57
CA VAL A 116 30.10 13.10 -1.36
C VAL A 116 31.46 13.74 -1.09
N ARG A 117 31.73 14.09 0.18
CA ARG A 117 33.02 14.62 0.60
C ARG A 117 34.15 13.64 0.26
N GLN A 118 35.27 14.15 -0.23
CA GLN A 118 36.41 13.31 -0.60
C GLN A 118 36.87 12.45 0.58
N GLY A 119 37.08 11.15 0.32
CA GLY A 119 37.49 10.17 1.34
C GLY A 119 36.36 9.68 2.27
N ALA A 120 35.16 10.26 2.18
CA ALA A 120 34.02 9.83 2.97
C ALA A 120 33.15 8.80 2.25
N SER A 121 32.30 8.12 3.01
CA SER A 121 31.24 7.25 2.49
C SER A 121 29.98 7.39 3.32
N GLY A 122 28.84 7.45 2.64
CA GLY A 122 27.52 7.39 3.25
C GLY A 122 26.84 6.04 3.02
N PHE A 123 25.70 5.88 3.67
CA PHE A 123 24.87 4.68 3.57
C PHE A 123 23.42 5.06 3.29
N ILE A 124 22.76 4.24 2.48
CA ILE A 124 21.30 4.21 2.32
C ILE A 124 20.86 2.83 2.81
N VAL A 125 19.95 2.79 3.78
CA VAL A 125 19.36 1.55 4.32
C VAL A 125 17.88 1.53 3.98
N TYR A 126 17.41 0.38 3.51
CA TYR A 126 16.05 0.11 3.10
C TYR A 126 15.55 -1.14 3.83
N TRP A 127 14.36 -1.07 4.43
CA TRP A 127 13.72 -2.19 5.14
C TRP A 127 12.19 -2.08 5.09
N ALA A 128 11.51 -3.22 5.25
CA ALA A 128 10.05 -3.27 5.40
C ALA A 128 9.71 -3.31 6.89
N ASP A 129 9.04 -2.27 7.38
CA ASP A 129 8.52 -2.19 8.76
C ASP A 129 7.50 -1.07 8.89
N ALA A 130 6.64 -1.13 9.91
CA ALA A 130 5.64 -0.10 10.22
C ALA A 130 5.99 0.75 11.44
N SER A 131 7.11 0.50 12.14
CA SER A 131 7.43 1.24 13.37
C SER A 131 8.17 2.55 13.14
N GLY A 132 8.69 2.78 11.93
CA GLY A 132 9.56 3.94 11.65
C GLY A 132 10.91 3.88 12.38
N ARG A 133 11.29 2.72 12.94
CA ARG A 133 12.57 2.52 13.63
C ARG A 133 13.60 1.84 12.76
N LEU A 134 14.86 2.14 12.99
CA LEU A 134 15.97 1.48 12.33
C LEU A 134 15.93 -0.03 12.57
N PRO A 135 16.25 -0.83 11.53
CA PRO A 135 16.16 -2.27 11.63
C PRO A 135 17.29 -2.80 12.52
N LYS A 136 17.02 -3.89 13.25
CA LYS A 136 18.08 -4.64 13.92
C LYS A 136 19.00 -5.28 12.87
N ALA A 137 20.28 -5.48 13.17
CA ALA A 137 21.25 -6.09 12.24
C ALA A 137 20.85 -7.49 11.70
N LYS A 138 19.99 -8.21 12.44
CA LYS A 138 19.45 -9.52 12.06
C LYS A 138 18.24 -9.45 11.10
N SER A 139 17.63 -8.28 10.94
CA SER A 139 16.49 -8.06 10.05
C SER A 139 16.87 -8.27 8.57
N VAL A 140 15.85 -8.46 7.75
CA VAL A 140 15.98 -8.44 6.29
C VAL A 140 16.07 -6.97 5.87
N ILE A 141 17.23 -6.58 5.36
CA ILE A 141 17.55 -5.20 5.00
C ILE A 141 18.30 -5.19 3.67
N SER A 142 18.25 -4.07 2.99
CA SER A 142 19.12 -3.77 1.86
C SER A 142 19.89 -2.51 2.15
N MET A 143 21.17 -2.51 1.78
CA MET A 143 22.07 -1.42 2.08
C MET A 143 22.86 -1.05 0.83
N CYS A 144 22.88 0.24 0.52
CA CYS A 144 23.70 0.81 -0.54
C CYS A 144 24.77 1.70 0.07
N ARG A 145 26.03 1.48 -0.30
CA ARG A 145 27.12 2.41 0.03
C ARG A 145 27.15 3.50 -1.03
N VAL A 146 27.36 4.74 -0.61
CA VAL A 146 27.49 5.91 -1.51
C VAL A 146 28.83 6.58 -1.23
N SER A 147 29.67 6.74 -2.26
CA SER A 147 31.00 7.35 -2.14
C SER A 147 31.36 8.08 -3.42
N THR A 148 32.45 8.84 -3.42
CA THR A 148 32.96 9.49 -4.65
C THR A 148 33.35 8.50 -5.75
N ALA A 149 33.69 7.25 -5.39
CA ALA A 149 33.96 6.16 -6.34
C ALA A 149 32.68 5.59 -6.98
N GLY A 150 31.50 5.97 -6.48
CA GLY A 150 30.20 5.49 -6.94
C GLY A 150 29.30 4.99 -5.81
N SER A 151 28.13 4.50 -6.20
CA SER A 151 27.13 3.91 -5.32
C SER A 151 26.86 2.46 -5.73
N SER A 152 26.79 1.56 -4.75
CA SER A 152 26.46 0.15 -4.99
C SER A 152 25.77 -0.50 -3.80
N PHE A 153 24.84 -1.41 -4.08
CA PHE A 153 24.26 -2.30 -3.10
C PHE A 153 25.32 -3.26 -2.58
N VAL A 154 25.33 -3.44 -1.25
CA VAL A 154 26.27 -4.35 -0.61
C VAL A 154 25.55 -5.53 -0.01
N GLN A 155 26.08 -6.71 -0.30
CA GLN A 155 25.60 -7.98 0.24
C GLN A 155 25.60 -7.94 1.77
N PRO A 156 24.44 -8.13 2.44
CA PRO A 156 24.35 -8.09 3.91
C PRO A 156 25.33 -9.08 4.59
N ARG A 157 25.61 -10.21 3.94
CA ARG A 157 26.57 -11.22 4.43
C ARG A 157 28.00 -10.69 4.55
N ALA A 158 28.42 -9.80 3.66
CA ALA A 158 29.76 -9.22 3.69
C ALA A 158 29.93 -8.28 4.89
N PHE A 159 28.87 -7.56 5.27
CA PHE A 159 28.89 -6.59 6.35
C PHE A 159 28.77 -7.20 7.76
N ARG A 160 27.99 -8.29 7.91
CA ARG A 160 27.79 -8.97 9.20
C ARG A 160 29.07 -9.58 9.78
N ARG A 161 30.07 -9.90 8.96
CA ARG A 161 31.31 -10.54 9.43
C ARG A 161 32.27 -9.60 10.15
N ARG A 162 32.05 -8.28 10.10
CA ARG A 162 33.03 -7.27 10.59
C ARG A 162 32.42 -6.19 11.51
N GLY A 163 31.20 -6.39 12.01
CA GLY A 163 30.50 -5.38 12.80
C GLY A 163 30.27 -4.06 12.03
N SER A 164 30.37 -4.10 10.70
CA SER A 164 30.27 -2.92 9.86
C SER A 164 28.81 -2.52 9.64
N LEU A 165 27.87 -3.46 9.76
CA LEU A 165 26.45 -3.18 9.61
C LEU A 165 25.94 -2.42 10.83
N GLU A 166 26.30 -2.90 12.02
CA GLU A 166 25.96 -2.29 13.29
C GLU A 166 26.45 -0.83 13.32
N ARG A 167 27.71 -0.59 12.95
CA ARG A 167 28.26 0.77 12.83
C ARG A 167 27.54 1.64 11.79
N ALA A 168 27.12 1.06 10.67
CA ALA A 168 26.35 1.80 9.67
C ALA A 168 24.95 2.18 10.19
N LEU A 169 24.28 1.26 10.90
CA LEU A 169 22.98 1.52 11.53
C LEU A 169 23.11 2.55 12.67
N GLU A 170 24.15 2.44 13.50
CA GLU A 170 24.47 3.42 14.56
C GLU A 170 24.69 4.81 13.95
N SER A 171 25.38 4.91 12.81
CA SER A 171 25.56 6.20 12.13
C SER A 171 24.26 6.82 11.62
N LEU A 172 23.20 6.03 11.45
CA LEU A 172 21.88 6.51 11.00
C LEU A 172 20.97 6.96 12.16
N MET A 173 21.36 6.75 13.42
CA MET A 173 20.57 7.17 14.58
C MET A 173 20.13 8.64 14.55
N PRO A 174 20.96 9.61 14.10
CA PRO A 174 20.50 11.01 14.00
C PRO A 174 19.30 11.18 13.05
N ALA A 175 19.24 10.40 11.96
CA ALA A 175 18.12 10.42 11.02
C ALA A 175 16.86 9.81 11.65
N GLU A 176 17.01 8.70 12.37
CA GLU A 176 15.91 8.07 13.13
C GLU A 176 15.37 8.99 14.22
N GLN A 177 16.24 9.65 14.98
CA GLN A 177 15.82 10.57 16.04
C GLN A 177 15.04 11.75 15.46
N THR A 178 15.56 12.37 14.40
CA THR A 178 14.87 13.49 13.72
C THR A 178 13.49 13.05 13.19
N PHE A 179 13.39 11.82 12.69
CA PHE A 179 12.12 11.25 12.26
C PHE A 179 11.18 10.98 13.44
N ALA A 180 11.68 10.46 14.55
CA ALA A 180 10.89 10.21 15.75
C ALA A 180 10.32 11.52 16.34
N ASP A 181 11.12 12.58 16.33
CA ASP A 181 10.69 13.93 16.73
C ASP A 181 9.57 14.43 15.81
N LEU A 182 9.75 14.32 14.48
CA LEU A 182 8.71 14.63 13.49
C LEU A 182 7.43 13.84 13.74
N ALA A 183 7.53 12.52 13.92
CA ALA A 183 6.38 11.65 14.11
C ALA A 183 5.63 11.99 15.42
N SER A 184 6.35 12.39 16.46
CA SER A 184 5.75 12.83 17.73
C SER A 184 5.03 14.17 17.58
N GLU A 185 5.61 15.14 16.87
CA GLU A 185 5.00 16.46 16.69
C GLU A 185 3.86 16.45 15.66
N ALA A 186 3.92 15.57 14.66
CA ALA A 186 2.89 15.45 13.62
C ALA A 186 1.59 14.80 14.12
N ASP A 187 1.61 14.12 15.28
CA ASP A 187 0.42 13.53 15.91
C ASP A 187 -0.56 14.61 16.43
N ASP A 188 -0.08 15.84 16.65
CA ASP A 188 -0.86 16.97 17.20
C ASP A 188 -1.71 17.74 16.14
N GLU A 189 -2.25 17.03 15.13
CA GLU A 189 -3.10 17.50 14.01
C GLU A 189 -2.51 18.56 13.04
N ASP A 190 -1.45 19.30 13.40
CA ASP A 190 -0.83 20.29 12.51
C ASP A 190 0.22 19.68 11.57
N SER A 191 -0.26 19.11 10.48
CA SER A 191 0.56 18.62 9.36
C SER A 191 1.47 19.68 8.69
N SER A 192 1.45 20.96 9.08
CA SER A 192 2.41 21.96 8.61
C SER A 192 3.78 21.83 9.29
N ILE A 193 3.82 21.23 10.47
CA ILE A 193 5.05 20.95 11.22
C ILE A 193 6.03 20.13 10.38
N ALA A 194 5.53 19.18 9.57
CA ALA A 194 6.34 18.36 8.68
C ALA A 194 7.11 19.13 7.59
N LEU A 195 6.74 20.39 7.32
CA LEU A 195 7.45 21.28 6.39
C LEU A 195 8.41 22.22 7.11
N GLY A 196 8.54 22.09 8.44
CA GLY A 196 9.43 22.90 9.25
C GLY A 196 10.90 22.70 8.85
N PRO A 197 11.74 23.74 8.99
CA PRO A 197 13.15 23.69 8.61
C PRO A 197 13.96 22.65 9.39
N GLN A 198 13.45 22.19 10.54
CA GLN A 198 14.06 21.11 11.30
C GLN A 198 13.91 19.73 10.64
N TYR A 199 12.96 19.54 9.71
CA TYR A 199 12.70 18.27 9.02
C TYR A 199 12.97 18.34 7.52
N ILE A 200 12.61 19.45 6.89
CA ILE A 200 12.80 19.69 5.47
C ILE A 200 13.66 20.95 5.30
N ASP A 201 14.82 20.79 4.69
CA ASP A 201 15.70 21.94 4.44
C ASP A 201 15.01 22.97 3.52
N PRO A 202 15.04 24.28 3.84
CA PRO A 202 14.41 25.31 3.02
C PRO A 202 14.80 25.27 1.53
N SER A 203 16.03 24.88 1.20
CA SER A 203 16.48 24.72 -0.19
C SER A 203 15.70 23.67 -0.97
N VAL A 204 15.09 22.68 -0.29
CA VAL A 204 14.17 21.71 -0.90
C VAL A 204 12.88 22.40 -1.34
N LEU A 205 12.34 23.31 -0.53
CA LEU A 205 11.05 23.98 -0.78
C LEU A 205 11.16 25.22 -1.69
N MET A 206 12.36 25.79 -1.83
CA MET A 206 12.59 26.95 -2.71
C MET A 206 12.40 26.59 -4.19
N ARG A 207 11.26 26.99 -4.76
CA ARG A 207 11.12 27.07 -6.22
C ARG A 207 12.17 28.03 -6.75
N ARG A 208 13.16 27.54 -7.51
CA ARG A 208 13.96 28.43 -8.35
C ARG A 208 12.96 29.21 -9.19
N GLY A 209 12.95 30.54 -9.03
CA GLY A 209 12.17 31.40 -9.90
C GLY A 209 12.41 30.94 -11.33
N LYS A 210 11.34 30.70 -12.09
CA LYS A 210 11.48 30.41 -13.53
C LYS A 210 12.48 31.44 -14.05
N PRO A 211 13.57 31.03 -14.74
CA PRO A 211 14.46 32.00 -15.35
C PRO A 211 13.56 32.93 -16.15
N GLU A 212 13.56 34.22 -15.78
CA GLU A 212 12.73 35.22 -16.44
C GLU A 212 12.96 35.04 -17.92
N ARG A 213 11.94 34.51 -18.60
CA ARG A 213 12.00 34.26 -20.01
C ARG A 213 11.99 35.66 -20.60
N ALA A 214 13.17 36.17 -20.95
CA ALA A 214 13.35 37.48 -21.57
C ALA A 214 12.22 37.69 -22.57
N THR A 215 11.38 38.67 -22.27
CA THR A 215 10.15 38.99 -22.98
C THR A 215 10.48 39.33 -24.42
N ARG A 216 10.48 38.31 -25.28
CA ARG A 216 10.62 38.48 -26.72
C ARG A 216 9.31 39.06 -27.23
N ALA A 217 9.33 40.37 -27.49
CA ALA A 217 8.23 41.12 -28.09
C ALA A 217 7.66 40.37 -29.30
N LYS A 218 6.36 40.09 -29.29
CA LYS A 218 5.62 39.57 -30.45
C LYS A 218 4.76 40.69 -31.04
N PRO A 219 4.69 40.79 -32.37
CA PRO A 219 4.03 41.88 -33.07
C PRO A 219 2.51 41.71 -33.08
N SER A 220 1.85 42.85 -33.21
CA SER A 220 0.42 43.09 -33.23
C SER A 220 -0.28 42.61 -34.52
N ARG A 221 -1.49 42.04 -34.36
CA ARG A 221 -2.73 42.11 -35.20
C ARG A 221 -3.55 40.81 -35.14
N PRO A 222 -4.83 40.79 -35.57
CA PRO A 222 -5.94 41.70 -35.27
C PRO A 222 -7.24 40.97 -34.82
N SER A 223 -8.18 41.76 -34.26
CA SER A 223 -9.66 41.60 -34.15
C SER A 223 -10.31 40.23 -34.42
N GLU A 224 -10.91 39.61 -33.40
CA GLU A 224 -12.36 39.66 -33.05
C GLU A 224 -13.15 38.45 -33.56
N ILE A 225 -13.32 37.47 -32.67
CA ILE A 225 -14.56 36.70 -32.56
C ILE A 225 -15.05 36.95 -31.13
N GLY A 226 -16.21 37.59 -31.02
CA GLY A 226 -16.82 38.02 -29.76
C GLY A 226 -17.21 36.84 -28.87
N VAL A 227 -16.25 36.33 -28.11
CA VAL A 227 -16.50 35.70 -26.82
C VAL A 227 -16.14 36.76 -25.79
N SER A 228 -17.14 37.26 -25.06
CA SER A 228 -16.91 38.16 -23.93
C SER A 228 -15.88 37.53 -23.01
N ALA A 229 -14.64 38.02 -23.08
CA ALA A 229 -13.54 37.49 -22.30
C ALA A 229 -13.81 37.90 -20.86
N ALA A 230 -14.31 36.97 -20.04
CA ALA A 230 -14.31 37.12 -18.61
C ALA A 230 -12.92 37.60 -18.20
N THR A 231 -12.85 38.71 -17.46
CA THR A 231 -11.56 39.27 -17.05
C THR A 231 -10.76 38.19 -16.31
N PRO A 232 -9.43 38.17 -16.41
CA PRO A 232 -8.60 37.21 -15.67
C PRO A 232 -8.95 37.14 -14.17
N ALA A 233 -9.39 38.27 -13.58
CA ALA A 233 -9.89 38.34 -12.21
C ALA A 233 -11.19 37.55 -11.99
N ALA A 234 -12.18 37.68 -12.89
CA ALA A 234 -13.43 36.93 -12.81
C ALA A 234 -13.20 35.41 -13.00
N PHE A 235 -12.32 35.04 -13.93
CA PHE A 235 -11.93 33.64 -14.15
C PHE A 235 -11.21 33.04 -12.93
N ASN A 236 -10.25 33.77 -12.34
CA ASN A 236 -9.55 33.34 -11.13
C ASN A 236 -10.48 33.24 -9.92
N SER A 237 -11.45 34.15 -9.79
CA SER A 237 -12.48 34.10 -8.74
C SER A 237 -13.37 32.86 -8.87
N MET A 238 -13.80 32.54 -10.10
CA MET A 238 -14.59 31.34 -10.39
C MET A 238 -13.82 30.06 -10.04
N LEU A 239 -12.55 29.94 -10.48
CA LEU A 239 -11.71 28.78 -10.16
C LEU A 239 -11.47 28.63 -8.65
N ARG A 240 -11.31 29.74 -7.93
CA ARG A 240 -11.14 29.72 -6.47
C ARG A 240 -12.41 29.21 -5.77
N ALA A 241 -13.57 29.73 -6.16
CA ALA A 241 -14.86 29.28 -5.62
C ALA A 241 -15.15 27.80 -5.93
N GLU A 242 -14.80 27.33 -7.13
CA GLU A 242 -14.89 25.92 -7.51
C GLU A 242 -13.98 25.05 -6.62
N ASN A 243 -12.72 25.44 -6.44
CA ASN A 243 -11.77 24.70 -5.61
C ASN A 243 -12.17 24.70 -4.12
N GLU A 244 -12.71 25.81 -3.61
CA GLU A 244 -13.22 25.90 -2.23
C GLU A 244 -14.41 24.94 -2.02
N ARG A 245 -15.34 24.86 -2.97
CA ARG A 245 -16.46 23.90 -2.93
C ARG A 245 -15.97 22.46 -3.04
N ARG A 246 -14.95 22.20 -3.86
CA ARG A 246 -14.33 20.88 -3.98
C ARG A 246 -13.75 20.43 -2.64
N VAL A 247 -12.90 21.27 -2.03
CA VAL A 247 -12.30 21.01 -0.72
C VAL A 247 -13.38 20.85 0.36
N ALA A 248 -14.44 21.65 0.33
CA ALA A 248 -15.55 21.51 1.27
C ALA A 248 -16.29 20.17 1.12
N LEU A 249 -16.51 19.69 -0.11
CA LEU A 249 -17.09 18.37 -0.35
C LEU A 249 -16.17 17.26 0.16
N GLU A 250 -14.87 17.34 -0.15
CA GLU A 250 -13.86 16.37 0.31
C GLU A 250 -13.87 16.27 1.84
N GLN A 251 -13.77 17.40 2.53
CA GLN A 251 -13.81 17.47 4.00
C GLN A 251 -15.13 16.98 4.59
N ALA A 252 -16.26 17.31 3.95
CA ALA A 252 -17.57 16.86 4.43
C ALA A 252 -17.74 15.34 4.29
N VAL A 253 -17.21 14.73 3.23
CA VAL A 253 -17.23 13.27 3.07
C VAL A 253 -16.29 12.60 4.07
N ILE A 254 -15.07 13.12 4.24
CA ILE A 254 -14.08 12.62 5.21
C ILE A 254 -14.64 12.62 6.63
N LYS A 255 -15.36 13.69 7.02
CA LYS A 255 -15.94 13.85 8.37
C LYS A 255 -17.34 13.24 8.52
N GLY A 256 -17.81 12.46 7.54
CA GLY A 256 -19.17 11.91 7.61
C GLY A 256 -20.30 12.97 7.63
N ASN A 257 -20.05 14.24 7.27
CA ASN A 257 -21.00 15.34 7.43
C ASN A 257 -22.00 15.40 6.26
N LEU A 258 -23.13 14.70 6.40
CA LEU A 258 -24.19 14.66 5.39
C LEU A 258 -24.70 16.05 4.97
N ALA A 259 -24.90 16.97 5.92
CA ALA A 259 -25.39 18.30 5.62
C ALA A 259 -24.37 19.08 4.77
N GLY A 260 -23.09 19.00 5.15
CA GLY A 260 -21.97 19.57 4.39
C GLY A 260 -21.88 18.99 2.98
N VAL A 261 -22.03 17.67 2.83
CA VAL A 261 -22.02 17.00 1.51
C VAL A 261 -23.16 17.52 0.64
N ARG A 262 -24.38 17.65 1.17
CA ARG A 262 -25.54 18.17 0.42
C ARG A 262 -25.33 19.61 -0.04
N VAL A 263 -24.85 20.48 0.87
CA VAL A 263 -24.58 21.89 0.55
C VAL A 263 -23.50 22.00 -0.52
N ALA A 264 -22.40 21.24 -0.40
CA ALA A 264 -21.33 21.28 -1.37
C ALA A 264 -21.77 20.75 -2.75
N LEU A 265 -22.57 19.67 -2.79
CA LEU A 265 -23.08 19.09 -4.04
C LEU A 265 -24.07 20.01 -4.77
N GLN A 266 -24.84 20.84 -4.08
CA GLN A 266 -25.74 21.83 -4.72
C GLN A 266 -24.97 22.87 -5.55
N GLY A 267 -23.72 23.14 -5.18
CA GLY A 267 -22.86 24.13 -5.85
C GLY A 267 -21.93 23.55 -6.91
N LEU A 268 -21.98 22.25 -7.20
CA LEU A 268 -21.13 21.56 -8.16
C LEU A 268 -21.96 20.94 -9.28
N SER A 269 -21.48 21.01 -10.51
CA SER A 269 -21.98 20.18 -11.61
C SER A 269 -21.69 18.71 -11.34
N SER A 270 -22.38 17.81 -12.03
CA SER A 270 -22.15 16.36 -11.89
C SER A 270 -20.70 15.97 -12.18
N ARG A 271 -20.07 16.62 -13.16
CA ARG A 271 -18.67 16.34 -13.54
C ARG A 271 -17.68 16.81 -12.48
N GLU A 272 -17.92 17.97 -11.86
CA GLU A 272 -17.07 18.50 -10.78
C GLU A 272 -17.23 17.67 -9.51
N ALA A 273 -18.46 17.27 -9.17
CA ALA A 273 -18.71 16.36 -8.05
C ALA A 273 -18.02 15.00 -8.27
N GLU A 274 -18.07 14.42 -9.47
CA GLU A 274 -17.33 13.20 -9.80
C GLU A 274 -15.81 13.40 -9.66
N ALA A 275 -15.27 14.53 -10.13
CA ALA A 275 -13.85 14.85 -9.99
C ALA A 275 -13.42 15.05 -8.52
N ALA A 276 -14.25 15.72 -7.71
CA ALA A 276 -14.03 15.90 -6.28
C ALA A 276 -14.03 14.56 -5.54
N LEU A 277 -15.07 13.76 -5.76
CA LEU A 277 -15.20 12.45 -5.14
C LEU A 277 -14.10 11.50 -5.60
N SER A 278 -13.50 11.74 -6.79
CA SER A 278 -12.40 10.93 -7.38
C SER A 278 -11.15 10.80 -6.50
N VAL A 279 -10.96 11.72 -5.56
CA VAL A 279 -9.75 11.81 -4.70
C VAL A 279 -10.03 11.58 -3.21
N VAL A 280 -11.29 11.34 -2.83
CA VAL A 280 -11.69 11.23 -1.41
C VAL A 280 -11.67 9.78 -0.92
N ASP A 281 -11.10 9.59 0.27
CA ASP A 281 -11.09 8.34 1.03
C ASP A 281 -11.90 8.50 2.32
N PHE A 282 -12.52 7.41 2.79
CA PHE A 282 -13.18 7.40 4.10
C PHE A 282 -12.16 7.11 5.19
N ASP A 283 -12.15 7.92 6.24
CA ASP A 283 -11.54 7.52 7.52
C ASP A 283 -12.49 6.54 8.23
N TRP A 284 -12.09 5.28 8.27
CA TRP A 284 -12.87 4.21 8.89
C TRP A 284 -12.78 4.20 10.41
N ASN A 285 -11.80 4.88 10.98
CA ASN A 285 -11.65 5.02 12.42
C ASN A 285 -12.59 6.12 12.96
N ASP A 286 -13.04 7.03 12.10
CA ASP A 286 -14.02 8.04 12.47
C ASP A 286 -15.42 7.43 12.68
N MET A 287 -15.91 7.55 13.92
CA MET A 287 -17.23 7.10 14.33
C MET A 287 -18.37 7.86 13.62
N SER A 288 -18.13 9.12 13.25
CA SER A 288 -19.08 9.95 12.51
C SER A 288 -19.26 9.46 11.07
N VAL A 289 -18.16 9.07 10.42
CA VAL A 289 -18.17 8.40 9.11
C VAL A 289 -18.95 7.11 9.21
N ASN A 290 -18.62 6.22 10.15
CA ASN A 290 -19.37 4.96 10.34
C ASN A 290 -20.87 5.17 10.60
N ARG A 291 -21.23 6.23 11.35
CA ARG A 291 -22.64 6.56 11.66
C ARG A 291 -23.38 7.09 10.43
N ASN A 292 -22.73 7.89 9.60
CA ASN A 292 -23.36 8.61 8.51
C ASN A 292 -23.11 8.00 7.12
N VAL A 293 -22.23 7.00 7.00
CA VAL A 293 -21.85 6.33 5.75
C VAL A 293 -23.07 5.90 4.94
N TRP A 294 -24.16 5.52 5.60
CA TRP A 294 -25.42 5.10 4.98
C TRP A 294 -26.27 6.23 4.43
N SER A 295 -26.34 7.33 5.18
CA SER A 295 -27.00 8.54 4.71
C SER A 295 -26.21 9.15 3.54
N LEU A 296 -24.88 9.13 3.65
CA LEU A 296 -23.96 9.52 2.58
C LEU A 296 -24.09 8.61 1.36
N ALA A 297 -24.19 7.29 1.52
CA ALA A 297 -24.38 6.37 0.40
C ALA A 297 -25.58 6.76 -0.45
N SER A 298 -26.71 7.15 0.17
CA SER A 298 -27.92 7.50 -0.58
C SER A 298 -27.78 8.75 -1.47
N GLU A 299 -26.87 9.65 -1.10
CA GLU A 299 -26.52 10.84 -1.88
C GLU A 299 -25.39 10.53 -2.87
N LEU A 300 -24.29 9.92 -2.41
CA LEU A 300 -23.10 9.62 -3.22
C LEU A 300 -23.40 8.65 -4.35
N LEU A 301 -24.29 7.67 -4.14
CA LEU A 301 -24.68 6.70 -5.18
C LEU A 301 -25.50 7.32 -6.33
N ARG A 302 -25.99 8.56 -6.18
CA ARG A 302 -26.62 9.30 -7.28
C ARG A 302 -25.59 9.82 -8.29
N TYR A 303 -24.32 9.87 -7.89
CA TYR A 303 -23.18 10.27 -8.70
C TYR A 303 -22.35 9.02 -9.06
N ARG A 304 -21.24 9.18 -9.79
CA ARG A 304 -20.24 8.12 -9.97
C ARG A 304 -19.14 8.28 -8.91
N PRO A 305 -19.32 7.74 -7.68
CA PRO A 305 -18.29 7.84 -6.65
C PRO A 305 -17.04 7.06 -7.07
N THR A 306 -15.90 7.32 -6.41
CA THR A 306 -14.71 6.48 -6.61
C THR A 306 -15.00 5.03 -6.34
N TRP A 307 -14.18 4.19 -6.95
CA TRP A 307 -14.11 2.78 -6.57
C TRP A 307 -13.72 2.59 -5.09
N LYS A 308 -13.01 3.54 -4.45
CA LYS A 308 -12.71 3.50 -3.01
C LYS A 308 -13.93 3.71 -2.15
N ILE A 309 -14.67 4.79 -2.36
CA ILE A 309 -15.94 5.07 -1.68
C ILE A 309 -16.90 3.91 -1.95
N ALA A 310 -17.03 3.48 -3.20
CA ALA A 310 -17.89 2.35 -3.58
C ALA A 310 -17.49 1.04 -2.87
N ALA A 311 -16.20 0.70 -2.84
CA ALA A 311 -15.70 -0.46 -2.12
C ALA A 311 -16.01 -0.36 -0.62
N SER A 312 -15.79 0.83 -0.05
CA SER A 312 -16.06 1.09 1.35
C SER A 312 -17.54 0.93 1.71
N LEU A 313 -18.44 1.47 0.89
CA LEU A 313 -19.88 1.28 1.04
C LEU A 313 -20.26 -0.21 1.00
N VAL A 314 -19.66 -0.99 0.08
CA VAL A 314 -19.89 -2.44 -0.02
C VAL A 314 -19.43 -3.17 1.24
N VAL A 315 -18.24 -2.87 1.75
CA VAL A 315 -17.73 -3.54 2.98
C VAL A 315 -18.57 -3.16 4.20
N SER A 316 -18.97 -1.89 4.33
CA SER A 316 -19.91 -1.44 5.35
C SER A 316 -21.24 -2.23 5.27
N ALA A 317 -21.75 -2.45 4.05
CA ALA A 317 -22.96 -3.22 3.83
C ALA A 317 -22.89 -4.64 4.36
N PHE A 318 -21.76 -5.32 4.17
CA PHE A 318 -21.57 -6.65 4.75
C PHE A 318 -21.44 -6.60 6.27
N LYS A 319 -20.66 -5.65 6.82
CA LYS A 319 -20.49 -5.48 8.27
C LYS A 319 -21.85 -5.31 8.97
N HIS A 320 -22.71 -4.44 8.44
CA HIS A 320 -24.05 -4.22 9.00
C HIS A 320 -24.98 -5.41 8.80
N ARG A 321 -24.94 -6.08 7.64
CA ARG A 321 -25.78 -7.27 7.38
C ARG A 321 -25.48 -8.43 8.33
N MET A 322 -24.24 -8.56 8.81
CA MET A 322 -23.86 -9.59 9.76
C MET A 322 -24.18 -9.27 11.23
N GLY A 323 -24.45 -8.00 11.54
CA GLY A 323 -24.97 -7.61 12.86
C GLY A 323 -26.48 -7.89 12.98
N ILE A 324 -27.13 -7.26 13.94
CA ILE A 324 -28.59 -7.19 14.05
C ILE A 324 -29.04 -5.78 13.61
N PRO A 325 -28.99 -5.44 12.31
CA PRO A 325 -29.41 -4.14 11.83
C PRO A 325 -30.94 -4.04 11.85
N ASP A 326 -31.44 -2.84 12.12
CA ASP A 326 -32.84 -2.49 11.88
C ASP A 326 -33.22 -2.68 10.39
N ALA A 327 -34.52 -2.76 10.11
CA ALA A 327 -35.03 -3.04 8.77
C ALA A 327 -34.56 -2.02 7.71
N LYS A 328 -34.40 -0.74 8.09
CA LYS A 328 -33.97 0.32 7.18
C LYS A 328 -32.50 0.15 6.81
N THR A 329 -31.64 -0.13 7.78
CA THR A 329 -30.21 -0.41 7.55
C THR A 329 -30.03 -1.64 6.65
N ARG A 330 -30.82 -2.70 6.87
CA ARG A 330 -30.78 -3.91 6.02
C ARG A 330 -31.21 -3.64 4.58
N ALA A 331 -32.27 -2.84 4.38
CA ALA A 331 -32.74 -2.46 3.05
C ALA A 331 -31.68 -1.62 2.30
N MET A 332 -31.02 -0.68 2.99
CA MET A 332 -29.95 0.11 2.38
C MET A 332 -28.73 -0.74 2.03
N ALA A 333 -28.29 -1.64 2.91
CA ALA A 333 -27.20 -2.56 2.62
C ALA A 333 -27.50 -3.40 1.37
N THR A 334 -28.73 -3.91 1.25
CA THR A 334 -29.18 -4.63 0.06
C THR A 334 -29.11 -3.76 -1.19
N ARG A 335 -29.53 -2.49 -1.10
CA ARG A 335 -29.47 -1.52 -2.20
C ARG A 335 -28.04 -1.20 -2.63
N VAL A 336 -27.10 -0.98 -1.69
CA VAL A 336 -25.67 -0.76 -1.99
C VAL A 336 -25.08 -1.97 -2.71
N LEU A 337 -25.33 -3.17 -2.20
CA LEU A 337 -24.82 -4.40 -2.81
C LEU A 337 -25.42 -4.66 -4.19
N ALA A 338 -26.71 -4.34 -4.40
CA ALA A 338 -27.35 -4.41 -5.71
C ALA A 338 -26.77 -3.36 -6.68
N TRP A 339 -26.53 -2.14 -6.20
CA TRP A 339 -25.92 -1.07 -7.00
C TRP A 339 -24.50 -1.41 -7.44
N ALA A 340 -23.66 -1.94 -6.55
CA ALA A 340 -22.25 -2.22 -6.87
C ALA A 340 -22.09 -3.41 -7.85
N ARG A 341 -23.07 -4.32 -7.88
CA ARG A 341 -22.96 -5.61 -8.58
C ARG A 341 -22.72 -5.49 -10.09
N PRO A 342 -23.42 -4.63 -10.85
CA PRO A 342 -23.16 -4.43 -12.28
C PRO A 342 -21.79 -3.81 -12.59
N TYR A 343 -21.12 -3.20 -11.60
CA TYR A 343 -19.81 -2.55 -11.79
C TYR A 343 -18.64 -3.48 -11.51
N LEU A 344 -18.80 -4.52 -10.68
CA LEU A 344 -17.75 -5.52 -10.43
C LEU A 344 -17.19 -6.12 -11.75
N PRO A 345 -18.02 -6.41 -12.77
CA PRO A 345 -17.51 -6.92 -14.05
C PRO A 345 -16.71 -5.92 -14.87
N ARG A 346 -17.01 -4.64 -14.69
CA ARG A 346 -16.55 -3.58 -15.56
C ARG A 346 -15.32 -2.87 -15.01
N THR A 347 -14.97 -3.11 -13.75
CA THR A 347 -13.96 -2.35 -13.03
C THR A 347 -13.08 -3.24 -12.17
N THR A 348 -11.87 -3.54 -12.67
CA THR A 348 -10.84 -4.27 -11.92
C THR A 348 -10.46 -3.54 -10.61
N ASN A 349 -10.47 -2.21 -10.62
CA ASN A 349 -10.18 -1.39 -9.43
C ASN A 349 -11.21 -1.58 -8.30
N LEU A 350 -12.51 -1.64 -8.60
CA LEU A 350 -13.54 -1.83 -7.56
C LEU A 350 -13.47 -3.22 -6.94
N ALA A 351 -13.37 -4.26 -7.78
CA ALA A 351 -13.25 -5.63 -7.30
C ALA A 351 -11.98 -5.84 -6.45
N GLY A 352 -10.84 -5.31 -6.90
CA GLY A 352 -9.58 -5.39 -6.15
C GLY A 352 -9.67 -4.69 -4.79
N GLN A 353 -10.43 -3.61 -4.70
CA GLN A 353 -10.47 -2.78 -3.50
C GLN A 353 -11.50 -3.27 -2.49
N ILE A 354 -12.62 -3.80 -2.96
CA ILE A 354 -13.51 -4.62 -2.12
C ILE A 354 -12.75 -5.83 -1.57
N ALA A 355 -11.84 -6.43 -2.35
CA ALA A 355 -11.07 -7.57 -1.89
C ALA A 355 -10.03 -7.20 -0.83
N ILE A 356 -9.30 -6.10 -1.00
CA ILE A 356 -8.36 -5.58 0.00
C ILE A 356 -9.09 -5.21 1.29
N VAL A 357 -10.12 -4.37 1.19
CA VAL A 357 -10.83 -3.81 2.36
C VAL A 357 -11.73 -4.84 3.02
N GLY A 358 -12.32 -5.75 2.26
CA GLY A 358 -13.39 -6.63 2.73
C GLY A 358 -13.05 -8.10 2.84
N VAL A 359 -11.93 -8.57 2.29
CA VAL A 359 -11.44 -9.94 2.48
C VAL A 359 -10.16 -9.92 3.30
N MET A 360 -9.11 -9.24 2.83
CA MET A 360 -7.79 -9.28 3.47
C MET A 360 -7.77 -8.62 4.86
N SER A 361 -8.26 -7.38 4.99
CA SER A 361 -8.30 -6.69 6.29
C SER A 361 -9.14 -7.44 7.34
N PRO A 362 -10.38 -7.91 7.04
CA PRO A 362 -11.14 -8.68 8.01
C PRO A 362 -10.48 -10.01 8.39
N CYS A 363 -9.75 -10.69 7.49
CA CYS A 363 -8.93 -11.86 7.86
C CYS A 363 -7.90 -11.51 8.94
N LEU A 364 -7.12 -10.44 8.73
CA LEU A 364 -6.08 -9.97 9.65
C LEU A 364 -6.65 -9.59 11.03
N HIS A 365 -7.91 -9.15 11.09
CA HIS A 365 -8.57 -8.78 12.34
C HIS A 365 -9.44 -9.90 12.94
N GLY A 366 -9.28 -11.16 12.49
CA GLY A 366 -10.03 -12.30 13.02
C GLY A 366 -11.53 -12.29 12.69
N LYS A 367 -11.96 -11.50 11.69
CA LYS A 367 -13.35 -11.38 11.23
C LYS A 367 -13.61 -12.26 10.00
N ALA A 368 -13.23 -13.54 10.08
CA ALA A 368 -13.31 -14.48 8.97
C ALA A 368 -14.72 -14.62 8.35
N ALA A 369 -15.78 -14.53 9.16
CA ALA A 369 -17.15 -14.56 8.64
C ALA A 369 -17.46 -13.38 7.67
N LEU A 370 -16.93 -12.19 7.96
CA LEU A 370 -17.06 -11.01 7.08
C LEU A 370 -16.30 -11.25 5.78
N ALA A 371 -15.04 -11.66 5.90
CA ALA A 371 -14.17 -11.95 4.77
C ALA A 371 -14.80 -12.97 3.82
N ALA A 372 -15.38 -14.04 4.37
CA ALA A 372 -16.08 -15.03 3.58
C ALA A 372 -17.26 -14.42 2.82
N GLU A 373 -18.10 -13.58 3.45
CA GLU A 373 -19.28 -12.98 2.80
C GLU A 373 -18.89 -12.08 1.63
N VAL A 374 -17.88 -11.24 1.85
CA VAL A 374 -17.37 -10.35 0.82
C VAL A 374 -16.75 -11.15 -0.32
N PHE A 375 -16.00 -12.21 -0.02
CA PHE A 375 -15.42 -13.07 -1.05
C PHE A 375 -16.50 -13.78 -1.87
N ASP A 376 -17.56 -14.30 -1.24
CA ASP A 376 -18.69 -14.93 -1.98
C ASP A 376 -19.36 -13.92 -2.91
N TYR A 377 -19.51 -12.67 -2.48
CA TYR A 377 -20.05 -11.60 -3.31
C TYR A 377 -19.16 -11.28 -4.52
N LEU A 378 -17.84 -11.21 -4.32
CA LEU A 378 -16.88 -10.97 -5.39
C LEU A 378 -16.93 -12.08 -6.45
N ILE A 379 -16.91 -13.35 -6.04
CA ILE A 379 -16.91 -14.48 -6.98
C ILE A 379 -18.28 -14.69 -7.64
N ALA A 380 -19.38 -14.29 -6.98
CA ALA A 380 -20.71 -14.33 -7.56
C ALA A 380 -20.95 -13.23 -8.61
N GLY A 381 -20.05 -12.26 -8.74
CA GLY A 381 -20.11 -11.19 -9.74
C GLY A 381 -19.92 -11.64 -11.19
N ARG A 382 -19.63 -12.93 -11.45
CA ARG A 382 -19.36 -13.50 -12.81
C ARG A 382 -18.48 -12.59 -13.68
N ASN A 383 -17.41 -12.02 -13.12
CA ASN A 383 -16.41 -11.32 -13.91
C ASN A 383 -15.23 -12.23 -14.23
N PRO A 384 -15.16 -12.85 -15.42
CA PRO A 384 -13.95 -13.55 -15.85
C PRO A 384 -12.74 -12.61 -16.02
N ALA A 385 -12.95 -11.29 -16.19
CA ALA A 385 -11.89 -10.30 -16.35
C ALA A 385 -11.38 -9.69 -15.03
N ALA A 386 -12.08 -9.85 -13.91
CA ALA A 386 -11.52 -9.49 -12.60
C ALA A 386 -10.64 -10.65 -12.15
N GLU A 387 -9.37 -10.56 -12.50
CA GLU A 387 -8.34 -11.43 -11.95
C GLU A 387 -8.26 -11.17 -10.42
N ILE A 388 -9.03 -11.96 -9.66
CA ILE A 388 -8.91 -12.01 -8.21
C ILE A 388 -7.53 -12.59 -7.95
N ARG A 389 -6.64 -11.88 -7.28
CA ARG A 389 -5.26 -12.33 -7.08
C ARG A 389 -5.18 -13.51 -6.13
N ALA A 390 -4.11 -14.31 -6.25
CA ALA A 390 -3.91 -15.51 -5.46
C ALA A 390 -4.01 -15.29 -3.93
N PRO A 391 -3.43 -14.23 -3.32
CA PRO A 391 -3.58 -13.99 -1.88
C PRO A 391 -5.04 -13.85 -1.45
N LEU A 392 -5.87 -13.18 -2.24
CA LEU A 392 -7.29 -12.99 -1.95
C LEU A 392 -8.08 -14.29 -2.07
N VAL A 393 -7.72 -15.16 -3.02
CA VAL A 393 -8.32 -16.50 -3.12
C VAL A 393 -7.90 -17.36 -1.92
N ALA A 394 -6.65 -17.27 -1.49
CA ALA A 394 -6.17 -17.96 -0.29
C ALA A 394 -6.93 -17.51 0.96
N ASP A 395 -7.07 -16.19 1.15
CA ASP A 395 -7.81 -15.57 2.27
C ASP A 395 -9.30 -15.93 2.26
N GLY A 396 -9.92 -15.92 1.08
CA GLY A 396 -11.30 -16.32 0.89
C GLY A 396 -11.55 -17.79 1.24
N LEU A 397 -10.67 -18.70 0.78
CA LEU A 397 -10.72 -20.12 1.12
C LEU A 397 -10.54 -20.36 2.62
N TRP A 398 -9.53 -19.70 3.23
CA TRP A 398 -9.27 -19.80 4.66
C TRP A 398 -10.47 -19.30 5.48
N SER A 399 -11.01 -18.13 5.12
CA SER A 399 -12.16 -17.53 5.80
C SER A 399 -13.43 -18.36 5.69
N ALA A 400 -13.56 -19.20 4.67
CA ALA A 400 -14.73 -20.02 4.46
C ALA A 400 -14.79 -21.25 5.38
N LEU A 401 -13.65 -21.67 5.94
CA LEU A 401 -13.58 -22.82 6.84
C LEU A 401 -14.42 -22.57 8.10
N SER A 402 -15.23 -23.56 8.45
CA SER A 402 -16.13 -23.52 9.61
C SER A 402 -15.40 -23.20 10.92
N GLN A 403 -14.21 -23.79 11.13
CA GLN A 403 -13.37 -23.51 12.29
C GLN A 403 -12.88 -22.05 12.39
N ASN A 404 -12.78 -21.33 11.26
CA ASN A 404 -12.28 -19.96 11.22
C ASN A 404 -13.41 -18.94 11.35
N ASN A 405 -14.56 -19.18 10.72
CA ASN A 405 -15.68 -18.24 10.72
C ASN A 405 -16.78 -18.54 11.73
N GLY A 406 -16.72 -19.69 12.43
CA GLY A 406 -17.69 -20.12 13.43
C GLY A 406 -19.08 -20.44 12.88
N ARG A 407 -19.23 -20.60 11.55
CA ARG A 407 -20.51 -20.90 10.90
C ARG A 407 -20.63 -22.37 10.49
N PRO A 408 -21.84 -22.92 10.43
CA PRO A 408 -22.08 -24.24 9.87
C PRO A 408 -21.57 -24.36 8.43
N ILE A 409 -21.12 -25.56 8.06
CA ILE A 409 -20.56 -25.85 6.73
C ILE A 409 -21.64 -25.65 5.65
N ASP A 410 -21.45 -24.63 4.80
CA ASP A 410 -22.20 -24.46 3.55
C ASP A 410 -21.44 -25.10 2.38
N ARG A 411 -21.79 -26.36 2.09
CA ARG A 411 -21.15 -27.15 1.02
C ARG A 411 -21.28 -26.50 -0.37
N ALA A 412 -22.37 -25.81 -0.66
CA ALA A 412 -22.58 -25.18 -1.96
C ALA A 412 -21.62 -24.00 -2.15
N ARG A 413 -21.47 -23.19 -1.10
CA ARG A 413 -20.51 -22.08 -1.05
C ARG A 413 -19.07 -22.55 -1.11
N LEU A 414 -18.69 -23.54 -0.29
CA LEU A 414 -17.32 -24.10 -0.31
C LEU A 414 -16.94 -24.62 -1.69
N ARG A 415 -17.86 -25.28 -2.41
CA ARG A 415 -17.63 -25.69 -3.81
C ARG A 415 -17.41 -24.51 -4.76
N ARG A 416 -18.10 -23.38 -4.57
CA ARG A 416 -17.85 -22.15 -5.37
C ARG A 416 -16.44 -21.62 -5.11
N PHE A 417 -16.03 -21.56 -3.85
CA PHE A 417 -14.72 -21.05 -3.45
C PHE A 417 -13.61 -21.94 -3.98
N LEU A 418 -13.76 -23.27 -3.81
CA LEU A 418 -12.79 -24.25 -4.28
C LEU A 418 -12.55 -24.18 -5.79
N ARG A 419 -13.58 -23.87 -6.59
CA ARG A 419 -13.40 -23.67 -8.04
C ARG A 419 -12.42 -22.53 -8.37
N ARG A 420 -12.35 -21.49 -7.54
CA ARG A 420 -11.39 -20.38 -7.74
C ARG A 420 -9.95 -20.76 -7.45
N ALA A 421 -9.71 -21.86 -6.74
CA ALA A 421 -8.36 -22.38 -6.56
C ALA A 421 -7.72 -22.86 -7.87
N ALA A 422 -8.53 -23.15 -8.90
CA ALA A 422 -8.03 -23.53 -10.23
C ALA A 422 -7.36 -22.35 -10.96
N ASP A 423 -7.75 -21.11 -10.64
CA ASP A 423 -7.24 -19.90 -11.28
C ASP A 423 -5.78 -19.59 -10.88
N HIS A 424 -5.32 -20.13 -9.73
CA HIS A 424 -3.96 -19.90 -9.21
C HIS A 424 -3.23 -21.21 -8.92
N PRO A 425 -2.89 -21.99 -9.96
CA PRO A 425 -2.39 -23.33 -9.77
C PRO A 425 -0.99 -23.40 -9.14
N LYS A 426 -0.23 -22.30 -9.22
CA LYS A 426 1.16 -22.15 -8.75
C LYS A 426 1.28 -21.45 -7.38
N ASP A 427 0.16 -21.13 -6.74
CA ASP A 427 0.19 -20.50 -5.42
C ASP A 427 0.06 -21.55 -4.31
N ARG A 428 1.07 -21.66 -3.45
CA ARG A 428 1.12 -22.68 -2.39
C ARG A 428 0.03 -22.49 -1.33
N PHE A 429 -0.35 -21.26 -1.02
CA PHE A 429 -1.35 -20.96 0.02
C PHE A 429 -2.77 -21.23 -0.51
N VAL A 430 -3.04 -20.88 -1.76
CA VAL A 430 -4.28 -21.28 -2.44
C VAL A 430 -4.40 -22.80 -2.47
N ARG A 431 -3.32 -23.52 -2.82
CA ARG A 431 -3.33 -24.99 -2.82
C ARG A 431 -3.58 -25.56 -1.43
N PHE A 432 -2.91 -25.05 -0.41
CA PHE A 432 -3.09 -25.52 0.96
C PHE A 432 -4.52 -25.30 1.46
N ASN A 433 -5.03 -24.06 1.35
CA ASN A 433 -6.39 -23.74 1.82
C ASN A 433 -7.47 -24.45 1.01
N ALA A 434 -7.25 -24.71 -0.29
CA ALA A 434 -8.11 -25.56 -1.10
C ALA A 434 -8.16 -27.01 -0.58
N GLY A 435 -7.03 -27.52 -0.09
CA GLY A 435 -6.97 -28.82 0.58
C GLY A 435 -7.83 -28.85 1.84
N CYS A 436 -7.73 -27.83 2.70
CA CYS A 436 -8.55 -27.68 3.89
C CYS A 436 -10.06 -27.63 3.56
N VAL A 437 -10.44 -26.85 2.55
CA VAL A 437 -11.83 -26.78 2.08
C VAL A 437 -12.31 -28.13 1.55
N ALA A 438 -11.46 -28.90 0.87
CA ALA A 438 -11.80 -30.24 0.40
C ALA A 438 -12.06 -31.22 1.55
N ILE A 439 -11.41 -31.07 2.71
CA ILE A 439 -11.70 -31.86 3.92
C ILE A 439 -13.11 -31.57 4.43
N GLU A 440 -13.49 -30.29 4.60
CA GLU A 440 -14.84 -29.91 5.07
C GLU A 440 -15.94 -30.36 4.09
N LEU A 441 -15.60 -30.48 2.81
CA LEU A 441 -16.48 -31.04 1.78
C LEU A 441 -16.56 -32.57 1.82
N GLY A 442 -15.78 -33.25 2.67
CA GLY A 442 -15.72 -34.72 2.76
C GLY A 442 -15.03 -35.36 1.56
N ASN A 443 -14.05 -34.68 0.95
CA ASN A 443 -13.33 -35.17 -0.23
C ASN A 443 -11.83 -35.34 0.05
N PRO A 444 -11.45 -36.40 0.80
CA PRO A 444 -10.08 -36.61 1.26
C PRO A 444 -9.07 -36.76 0.11
N ARG A 445 -9.45 -37.47 -0.97
CA ARG A 445 -8.59 -37.63 -2.15
C ARG A 445 -8.25 -36.29 -2.81
N THR A 446 -9.21 -35.38 -2.90
CA THR A 446 -8.99 -34.04 -3.45
C THR A 446 -8.14 -33.19 -2.50
N ALA A 447 -8.35 -33.32 -1.19
CA ALA A 447 -7.53 -32.66 -0.18
C ALA A 447 -6.04 -33.06 -0.32
N VAL A 448 -5.75 -34.35 -0.38
CA VAL A 448 -4.39 -34.90 -0.57
C VAL A 448 -3.73 -34.36 -1.85
N LYS A 449 -4.47 -34.29 -2.97
CA LYS A 449 -3.96 -33.73 -4.23
C LYS A 449 -3.54 -32.27 -4.06
N HIS A 450 -4.34 -31.48 -3.36
CA HIS A 450 -4.06 -30.08 -3.08
C HIS A 450 -2.86 -29.89 -2.14
N PHE A 451 -2.76 -30.67 -1.07
CA PHE A 451 -1.61 -30.62 -0.17
C PHE A 451 -0.31 -31.04 -0.84
N ARG A 452 -0.32 -32.10 -1.65
CA ARG A 452 0.84 -32.48 -2.46
C ARG A 452 1.32 -31.35 -3.37
N ALA A 453 0.38 -30.66 -4.02
CA ALA A 453 0.70 -29.50 -4.86
C ALA A 453 1.27 -28.33 -4.03
N ALA A 454 0.72 -28.07 -2.84
CA ALA A 454 1.24 -27.02 -1.95
C ALA A 454 2.69 -27.32 -1.50
N LEU A 455 2.97 -28.56 -1.10
CA LEU A 455 4.32 -29.00 -0.71
C LEU A 455 5.32 -28.90 -1.87
N ALA A 456 4.91 -29.29 -3.09
CA ALA A 456 5.73 -29.14 -4.29
C ALA A 456 6.06 -27.66 -4.61
N LEU A 457 5.22 -26.73 -4.16
CA LEU A 457 5.42 -25.28 -4.27
C LEU A 457 6.14 -24.68 -3.04
N GLY A 458 6.73 -25.51 -2.19
CA GLY A 458 7.54 -25.08 -1.04
C GLY A 458 6.75 -24.71 0.21
N MET A 459 5.52 -25.22 0.38
CA MET A 459 4.83 -25.16 1.67
C MET A 459 5.57 -26.03 2.70
N ASP A 460 5.67 -25.55 3.95
CA ASP A 460 6.29 -26.32 5.02
C ASP A 460 5.48 -27.60 5.31
N ARG A 461 6.16 -28.74 5.35
CA ARG A 461 5.53 -30.03 5.68
C ARG A 461 4.97 -30.03 7.11
N GLY A 462 5.60 -29.29 8.03
CA GLY A 462 5.13 -29.11 9.40
C GLY A 462 3.73 -28.51 9.51
N ALA A 463 3.25 -27.81 8.46
CA ALA A 463 1.90 -27.27 8.41
C ALA A 463 0.81 -28.36 8.34
N LEU A 464 1.14 -29.60 7.92
CA LEU A 464 0.19 -30.71 7.80
C LEU A 464 0.16 -31.66 9.00
N ASP A 465 1.12 -31.53 9.92
CA ASP A 465 1.32 -32.49 11.01
C ASP A 465 0.54 -32.11 12.30
N ARG A 466 0.28 -30.82 12.49
CA ARG A 466 -0.12 -30.26 13.80
C ARG A 466 -1.58 -29.83 13.93
N ASP A 467 -2.33 -29.84 12.84
CA ASP A 467 -3.73 -29.37 12.86
C ASP A 467 -4.70 -30.53 13.08
N LEU A 468 -5.66 -30.33 13.98
CA LEU A 468 -6.75 -31.27 14.25
C LEU A 468 -7.65 -31.46 13.03
N LEU A 469 -7.70 -30.47 12.12
CA LEU A 469 -8.43 -30.56 10.86
C LEU A 469 -8.02 -31.78 10.03
N PHE A 470 -6.77 -32.25 10.15
CA PHE A 470 -6.24 -33.37 9.38
C PHE A 470 -6.47 -34.74 10.03
N ALA A 471 -7.13 -34.81 11.20
CA ALA A 471 -7.37 -36.08 11.89
C ALA A 471 -8.08 -37.11 10.98
N SER A 472 -9.08 -36.67 10.21
CA SER A 472 -9.82 -37.50 9.26
C SER A 472 -8.99 -37.98 8.06
N LEU A 473 -7.84 -37.37 7.81
CA LEU A 473 -6.91 -37.76 6.74
C LEU A 473 -5.79 -38.67 7.24
N ARG A 474 -5.62 -38.86 8.55
CA ARG A 474 -4.51 -39.68 9.07
C ARG A 474 -4.59 -41.14 8.62
N ASP A 475 -5.81 -41.63 8.41
CA ASP A 475 -6.07 -42.99 7.92
C ASP A 475 -5.96 -43.11 6.39
N GLU A 476 -5.82 -41.99 5.67
CA GLU A 476 -5.64 -41.98 4.21
C GLU A 476 -4.17 -42.28 3.87
N PRO A 477 -3.85 -43.44 3.24
CA PRO A 477 -2.46 -43.85 3.02
C PRO A 477 -1.66 -42.82 2.22
N ALA A 478 -2.30 -42.15 1.26
CA ALA A 478 -1.68 -41.11 0.45
C ALA A 478 -1.38 -39.83 1.23
N PHE A 479 -2.12 -39.54 2.32
CA PHE A 479 -1.83 -38.43 3.22
C PHE A 479 -0.71 -38.78 4.19
N ALA A 480 -0.72 -39.99 4.76
CA ALA A 480 0.36 -40.49 5.62
C ALA A 480 1.73 -40.42 4.92
N GLN A 481 1.79 -40.74 3.63
CA GLN A 481 3.00 -40.57 2.80
C GLN A 481 3.45 -39.11 2.65
N LEU A 482 2.53 -38.14 2.69
CA LEU A 482 2.88 -36.71 2.57
C LEU A 482 3.49 -36.13 3.86
N VAL A 483 2.96 -36.53 5.01
CA VAL A 483 3.44 -36.10 6.33
C VAL A 483 4.73 -36.86 6.70
N GLY A 484 4.92 -38.05 6.12
CA GLY A 484 6.07 -38.91 6.38
C GLY A 484 5.93 -39.67 7.69
N ASN A 485 6.51 -40.87 7.77
CA ASN A 485 6.61 -41.65 9.01
C ASN A 485 7.63 -41.03 10.01
N GLU A 486 7.73 -39.70 10.10
CA GLU A 486 8.67 -39.02 11.02
C GLU A 486 8.24 -39.07 12.50
N GLY A 487 7.21 -39.88 12.82
CA GLY A 487 6.81 -40.21 14.18
C GLY A 487 7.87 -40.94 15.04
N GLN A 488 9.08 -41.19 14.55
CA GLN A 488 10.14 -41.85 15.33
C GLN A 488 11.49 -41.14 15.43
N SER A 489 11.78 -40.06 14.67
CA SER A 489 13.13 -39.49 14.69
C SER A 489 13.14 -37.96 14.80
N ARG A 490 12.89 -37.47 16.03
CA ARG A 490 13.61 -36.37 16.73
C ARG A 490 12.69 -35.62 17.69
N ARG A 491 12.61 -36.11 18.94
CA ARG A 491 12.18 -35.34 20.14
C ARG A 491 13.20 -34.24 20.53
N GLY A 492 13.77 -33.52 19.57
CA GLY A 492 14.84 -32.55 19.80
C GLY A 492 14.43 -31.13 19.43
N ARG A 493 14.17 -30.30 20.45
CA ARG A 493 13.90 -28.84 20.40
C ARG A 493 12.62 -28.40 19.69
N LYS A 494 11.59 -28.14 20.52
CA LYS A 494 10.45 -27.28 20.21
C LYS A 494 10.95 -25.87 19.87
N LYS A 495 11.16 -25.55 18.59
CA LYS A 495 11.04 -24.16 18.14
C LYS A 495 9.54 -23.86 17.97
N PRO A 496 9.02 -22.74 18.49
CA PRO A 496 7.71 -22.26 18.10
C PRO A 496 7.80 -21.93 16.61
N VAL A 497 7.27 -22.83 15.78
CA VAL A 497 6.98 -22.52 14.38
C VAL A 497 5.65 -21.81 14.43
N THR A 498 5.68 -20.50 14.17
CA THR A 498 4.49 -19.72 13.79
C THR A 498 3.72 -20.55 12.77
N THR A 499 2.53 -21.01 13.17
CA THR A 499 1.61 -21.80 12.35
C THR A 499 1.48 -21.14 10.98
N GLY A 500 1.92 -21.84 9.93
CA GLY A 500 1.90 -21.38 8.54
C GLY A 500 0.52 -21.27 7.90
N LEU A 501 -0.52 -21.16 8.72
CA LEU A 501 -1.81 -20.60 8.35
C LEU A 501 -1.68 -19.10 8.66
N LEU A 502 -1.59 -18.22 7.68
CA LEU A 502 -1.82 -16.81 7.98
C LEU A 502 -3.24 -16.39 7.57
N PRO A 503 -3.81 -15.41 8.29
CA PRO A 503 -3.14 -14.63 9.35
C PRO A 503 -3.48 -14.99 10.81
N PRO A 504 -2.58 -14.66 11.76
CA PRO A 504 -2.76 -13.41 12.51
C PRO A 504 -2.20 -12.20 11.75
#